data_AF-A0A314XUE4-F1
#
_entry.id   AF-A0A314XUE4-F1
#
_cell.length_a   1.000
_cell.length_b   1.000
_cell.length_c   1.000
_cell.angle_alpha   90.00
_cell.angle_beta   90.00
_cell.angle_gamma   90.00
#
_symmetry.space_group_name_H-M   'P 1'
#
loop_
_entity.id
_entity.type
_entity.pdbx_description
1 polymer ?
#
loop_
_entity_poly.entity_id
_entity_poly.type
_entity_poly.pdbx_seq_one_letter_code
_entity_poly.pdbx_strand_id
1 'polypeptide(L)'
;MSETLPELPILRGYELRLLRFTLQSPASDPSPHPQPSDHAHPTHHLHPLINDLLTSIDSGHYLQALTSPDVNRVVFKLAESDSLDSLGDSAECADRVYSELLDRVESFISKECEEEENDSGKDKAYRVIVVLCIAVAALFGFAQCNLTGPLEGLPKCPLPLEVPQCDEWENWARNQLMAAGSDLLGKLSNIQYIVYAKMLAVKMKDLLFDGSVPSTYGIRSISWWLIRITLLHQRILDDRSSSLFNLLQVFTSETLNHFGTLEKVTTYWGNNLRNGEGSSLVSMIYLEAGIMEYTYARVDSCR
;
A
#
# COMPACT_ATOMS: atom_id res chain seq x y z
N MET A 1 11.54 16.47 28.92
CA MET A 1 11.34 17.24 27.68
C MET A 1 11.60 16.26 26.55
N SER A 2 10.55 15.89 25.79
CA SER A 2 10.69 14.92 24.70
C SER A 2 11.39 15.61 23.54
N GLU A 3 12.59 15.17 23.17
CA GLU A 3 13.20 15.56 21.90
C GLU A 3 12.21 15.21 20.78
N THR A 4 11.68 16.22 20.10
CA THR A 4 10.85 16.02 18.92
C THR A 4 11.75 15.52 17.81
N LEU A 5 11.66 14.23 17.48
CA LEU A 5 12.35 13.62 16.35
C LEU A 5 11.97 14.37 15.06
N PRO A 6 12.88 15.15 14.45
CA PRO A 6 12.55 16.06 13.35
C PRO A 6 12.10 15.35 12.07
N GLU A 7 12.38 14.05 11.95
CA GLU A 7 11.98 13.22 10.80
C GLU A 7 10.57 12.64 10.91
N LEU A 8 10.01 12.56 12.12
CA LEU A 8 8.68 12.00 12.33
C LEU A 8 7.58 12.79 11.59
N PRO A 9 7.61 14.14 11.55
CA PRO A 9 6.73 14.92 10.68
C PRO A 9 6.85 14.59 9.18
N ILE A 10 8.06 14.25 8.70
CA ILE A 10 8.31 13.93 7.28
C ILE A 10 7.66 12.59 6.91
N LEU A 11 7.93 11.54 7.68
CA LEU A 11 7.35 10.21 7.49
C LEU A 11 5.81 10.25 7.52
N ARG A 12 5.24 10.94 8.52
CA ARG A 12 3.80 11.12 8.62
C ARG A 12 3.24 11.96 7.47
N GLY A 13 4.02 12.91 6.96
CA GLY A 13 3.70 13.68 5.76
C GLY A 13 3.56 12.81 4.52
N TYR A 14 4.41 11.79 4.36
CA TYR A 14 4.29 10.81 3.29
C TYR A 14 3.03 9.95 3.40
N GLU A 15 2.72 9.43 4.59
CA GLU A 15 1.46 8.70 4.82
C GLU A 15 0.24 9.56 4.48
N LEU A 16 0.24 10.82 4.91
CA LEU A 16 -0.84 11.75 4.63
C LEU A 16 -0.97 12.03 3.13
N ARG A 17 0.15 12.17 2.40
CA ARG A 17 0.16 12.39 0.96
C ARG A 17 -0.46 11.21 0.21
N LEU A 18 -0.14 9.97 0.61
CA LEU A 18 -0.78 8.78 0.04
C LEU A 18 -2.30 8.80 0.27
N LEU A 19 -2.75 9.13 1.50
CA LEU A 19 -4.19 9.18 1.81
C LEU A 19 -4.91 10.27 1.00
N ARG A 20 -4.27 11.41 0.75
CA ARG A 20 -4.83 12.49 -0.08
C ARG A 20 -5.18 12.05 -1.49
N PHE A 21 -4.46 11.09 -2.07
CA PHE A 21 -4.79 10.55 -3.40
C PHE A 21 -6.19 9.91 -3.46
N THR A 22 -6.75 9.52 -2.32
CA THR A 22 -8.12 8.97 -2.23
C THR A 22 -9.20 9.99 -1.89
N LEU A 23 -8.82 11.24 -1.59
CA LEU A 23 -9.74 12.28 -1.10
C LEU A 23 -10.07 13.36 -2.14
N GLN A 24 -9.36 13.41 -3.26
CA GLN A 24 -9.49 14.54 -4.19
C GLN A 24 -10.71 14.41 -5.11
N SER A 25 -11.61 15.39 -4.96
CA SER A 25 -12.50 15.89 -6.02
C SER A 25 -11.67 16.65 -7.08
N PRO A 26 -12.14 16.81 -8.33
CA PRO A 26 -11.33 17.37 -9.41
C PRO A 26 -10.82 18.77 -9.07
N ALA A 27 -9.58 19.03 -9.48
CA ALA A 27 -8.78 20.24 -9.29
C ALA A 27 -9.58 21.51 -8.95
N SER A 28 -9.59 21.86 -7.67
CA SER A 28 -9.80 23.23 -7.23
C SER A 28 -8.43 23.81 -6.90
N ASP A 29 -7.90 24.59 -7.84
CA ASP A 29 -6.68 25.40 -7.83
C ASP A 29 -5.36 24.76 -7.35
N PRO A 30 -4.25 24.95 -8.09
CA PRO A 30 -2.93 24.60 -7.58
C PRO A 30 -2.63 25.53 -6.41
N SER A 31 -2.81 25.04 -5.18
CA SER A 31 -2.37 25.78 -3.99
C SER A 31 -0.85 25.96 -4.09
N PRO A 32 -0.33 27.20 -4.17
CA PRO A 32 1.09 27.46 -4.14
C PRO A 32 1.50 27.43 -2.67
N HIS A 33 1.67 26.23 -2.12
CA HIS A 33 2.37 26.10 -0.84
C HIS A 33 3.75 25.50 -1.03
N PRO A 34 4.79 26.19 -0.54
CA PRO A 34 6.17 25.79 -0.77
C PRO A 34 6.37 24.40 -0.18
N GLN A 35 7.13 23.57 -0.89
CA GLN A 35 7.91 22.52 -0.23
C GLN A 35 8.58 23.14 1.01
N PRO A 36 8.59 22.46 2.17
CA PRO A 36 9.33 22.95 3.33
C PRO A 36 10.74 23.30 2.87
N SER A 37 11.11 24.56 3.03
CA SER A 37 12.38 25.12 2.62
C SER A 37 13.53 24.22 3.03
N ASP A 38 14.52 24.11 2.14
CA ASP A 38 15.87 23.60 2.38
C ASP A 38 16.42 24.10 3.73
N HIS A 39 16.14 23.36 4.78
CA HIS A 39 16.92 23.38 6.00
C HIS A 39 17.78 22.14 5.97
N ALA A 40 19.09 22.37 5.96
CA ALA A 40 20.19 21.41 5.86
C ALA A 40 20.15 20.32 6.94
N HIS A 41 19.17 19.44 6.85
CA HIS A 41 19.15 18.15 7.51
C HIS A 41 19.63 17.13 6.49
N PRO A 42 20.49 16.16 6.87
CA PRO A 42 20.78 15.04 5.99
C PRO A 42 19.47 14.33 5.71
N THR A 43 18.88 14.60 4.54
CA THR A 43 17.67 13.91 4.08
C THR A 43 18.03 12.45 3.92
N HIS A 44 17.32 11.58 4.63
CA HIS A 44 17.47 10.13 4.54
C HIS A 44 17.65 9.68 3.08
N HIS A 45 18.55 8.74 2.81
CA HIS A 45 18.92 8.35 1.44
C HIS A 45 17.74 7.84 0.58
N LEU A 46 16.67 7.35 1.22
CA LEU A 46 15.42 6.94 0.54
C LEU A 46 14.44 8.08 0.26
N HIS A 47 14.71 9.30 0.76
CA HIS A 47 13.83 10.46 0.58
C HIS A 47 13.58 10.81 -0.91
N PRO A 48 14.58 10.82 -1.81
CA PRO A 48 14.35 11.07 -3.23
C PRO A 48 13.44 10.00 -3.85
N LEU A 49 13.73 8.72 -3.58
CA LEU A 49 12.93 7.60 -4.09
C LEU A 49 11.47 7.69 -3.66
N ILE A 50 11.20 8.01 -2.40
CA ILE A 50 9.82 8.16 -1.90
C ILE A 50 9.11 9.30 -2.62
N ASN A 51 9.76 10.44 -2.84
CA ASN A 51 9.13 11.56 -3.54
C ASN A 51 8.85 11.25 -5.00
N ASP A 52 9.72 10.52 -5.69
CA ASP A 52 9.51 10.10 -7.07
C ASP A 52 8.33 9.13 -7.18
N LEU A 53 8.23 8.18 -6.25
CA LEU A 53 7.09 7.27 -6.15
C LEU A 53 5.78 8.02 -5.88
N LEU A 54 5.77 8.91 -4.88
CA LEU A 54 4.59 9.71 -4.54
C LEU A 54 4.15 10.59 -5.71
N THR A 55 5.09 11.18 -6.45
CA THR A 55 4.78 12.04 -7.61
C THR A 55 4.23 11.23 -8.78
N SER A 56 4.77 10.02 -9.00
CA SER A 56 4.26 9.08 -10.01
C SER A 56 2.82 8.65 -9.68
N ILE A 57 2.54 8.33 -8.41
CA ILE A 57 1.21 7.93 -7.94
C ILE A 57 0.21 9.10 -8.06
N ASP A 58 0.60 10.31 -7.63
CA ASP A 58 -0.23 11.52 -7.72
C ASP A 58 -0.62 11.85 -9.18
N SER A 59 0.30 11.59 -10.11
CA SER A 59 0.10 11.82 -11.55
C SER A 59 -0.67 10.69 -12.26
N GLY A 60 -1.06 9.63 -11.55
CA GLY A 60 -1.69 8.45 -12.15
C GLY A 60 -0.75 7.53 -12.93
N HIS A 61 0.56 7.74 -12.86
CA HIS A 61 1.58 6.91 -13.52
C HIS A 61 1.97 5.70 -12.65
N TYR A 62 1.00 4.84 -12.33
CA TYR A 62 1.21 3.72 -11.40
C TYR A 62 2.24 2.71 -11.91
N LEU A 63 2.26 2.43 -13.21
CA LEU A 63 3.26 1.52 -13.80
C LEU A 63 4.69 2.03 -13.58
N GLN A 64 4.91 3.33 -13.76
CA GLN A 64 6.22 3.95 -13.54
C GLN A 64 6.69 3.79 -12.10
N ALA A 65 5.77 3.88 -11.13
CA ALA A 65 6.09 3.62 -9.72
C ALA A 65 6.46 2.15 -9.48
N LEU A 66 5.75 1.21 -10.11
CA LEU A 66 5.96 -0.24 -9.96
C LEU A 66 7.23 -0.74 -10.65
N THR A 67 7.59 -0.16 -11.80
CA THR A 67 8.75 -0.58 -12.61
C THR A 67 9.95 0.34 -12.46
N SER A 68 9.96 1.21 -11.45
CA SER A 68 11.06 2.13 -11.16
C SER A 68 12.39 1.37 -11.06
N PRO A 69 13.42 1.74 -11.86
CA PRO A 69 14.74 1.11 -11.79
C PRO A 69 15.37 1.18 -10.39
N ASP A 70 15.11 2.26 -9.66
CA ASP A 70 15.60 2.44 -8.30
C ASP A 70 14.90 1.51 -7.33
N VAL A 71 13.59 1.29 -7.47
CA VAL A 71 12.87 0.25 -6.69
C VAL A 71 13.45 -1.13 -6.97
N ASN A 72 13.66 -1.47 -8.25
CA ASN A 72 14.24 -2.75 -8.66
C ASN A 72 15.64 -2.97 -8.11
N ARG A 73 16.46 -1.91 -8.06
CA ARG A 73 17.83 -1.97 -7.53
C ARG A 73 17.85 -2.05 -6.00
N VAL A 74 17.05 -1.22 -5.33
CA VAL A 74 17.12 -0.99 -3.88
C VAL A 74 16.28 -2.00 -3.09
N VAL A 75 15.05 -2.26 -3.54
CA VAL A 75 14.11 -3.14 -2.83
C VAL A 75 14.27 -4.57 -3.31
N PHE A 76 14.13 -4.80 -4.61
CA PHE A 76 14.07 -6.15 -5.16
C PHE A 76 15.42 -6.71 -5.58
N LYS A 77 16.48 -5.89 -5.74
CA LYS A 77 17.82 -6.31 -6.20
C LYS A 77 17.78 -7.19 -7.46
N LEU A 78 16.96 -6.84 -8.45
CA LEU A 78 16.75 -7.65 -9.66
C LEU A 78 17.85 -7.46 -10.73
N ALA A 79 18.84 -6.59 -10.50
CA ALA A 79 19.62 -5.98 -11.59
C ALA A 79 20.95 -6.66 -11.99
N GLU A 80 21.46 -7.70 -11.33
CA GLU A 80 22.87 -8.10 -11.57
C GLU A 80 23.18 -9.57 -11.87
N SER A 81 22.30 -10.55 -11.63
CA SER A 81 22.64 -11.95 -11.98
C SER A 81 21.53 -12.99 -11.84
N ASP A 82 20.32 -12.63 -11.38
CA ASP A 82 19.30 -13.63 -11.10
C ASP A 82 18.55 -14.02 -12.38
N SER A 83 18.99 -15.16 -12.93
CA SER A 83 18.27 -16.19 -13.69
C SER A 83 16.74 -16.03 -13.89
N LEU A 84 16.30 -14.93 -14.47
CA LEU A 84 14.94 -14.72 -14.98
C LEU A 84 14.88 -14.78 -16.50
N ASP A 85 15.98 -15.18 -17.15
CA ASP A 85 15.96 -15.57 -18.55
C ASP A 85 15.00 -16.76 -18.71
N SER A 86 13.84 -16.49 -19.31
CA SER A 86 12.74 -17.43 -19.56
C SER A 86 11.98 -17.92 -18.30
N LEU A 87 11.28 -17.01 -17.61
CA LEU A 87 10.18 -17.43 -16.72
C LEU A 87 9.09 -18.14 -17.53
N GLY A 88 8.70 -19.33 -17.06
CA GLY A 88 7.54 -20.03 -17.60
C GLY A 88 6.23 -19.35 -17.18
N ASP A 89 5.24 -19.38 -18.08
CA ASP A 89 3.86 -19.04 -17.75
C ASP A 89 3.18 -20.25 -17.08
N SER A 90 3.48 -20.48 -15.80
CA SER A 90 2.83 -21.50 -14.98
C SER A 90 2.48 -20.94 -13.60
N ALA A 91 1.43 -21.47 -12.98
CA ALA A 91 1.00 -21.06 -11.65
C ALA A 91 2.09 -21.28 -10.58
N GLU A 92 2.86 -22.37 -10.67
CA GLU A 92 4.00 -22.65 -9.77
C GLU A 92 5.13 -21.61 -9.93
N CYS A 93 5.34 -21.14 -11.16
CA CYS A 93 6.32 -20.10 -11.45
C CYS A 93 5.89 -18.76 -10.82
N ALA A 94 4.61 -18.39 -10.99
CA ALA A 94 4.03 -17.20 -10.36
C ALA A 94 4.19 -17.26 -8.83
N ASP A 95 3.79 -18.38 -8.22
CA ASP A 95 3.85 -18.58 -6.77
C ASP A 95 5.28 -18.42 -6.23
N ARG A 96 6.26 -19.03 -6.90
CA ARG A 96 7.68 -18.91 -6.55
C ARG A 96 8.17 -17.46 -6.64
N VAL A 97 7.85 -16.76 -7.73
CA VAL A 97 8.31 -15.37 -7.95
C VAL A 97 7.70 -14.43 -6.92
N TYR A 98 6.38 -14.51 -6.66
CA TYR A 98 5.75 -13.65 -5.66
C TYR A 98 6.24 -13.97 -4.24
N SER A 99 6.52 -15.24 -3.92
CA SER A 99 7.10 -15.62 -2.62
C SER A 99 8.51 -15.05 -2.44
N GLU A 100 9.38 -15.23 -3.43
CA GLU A 100 10.74 -14.70 -3.41
C GLU A 100 10.76 -13.17 -3.33
N LEU A 101 9.81 -12.50 -3.99
CA LEU A 101 9.61 -11.06 -3.90
C LEU A 101 9.28 -10.61 -2.48
N LEU A 102 8.45 -11.37 -1.76
CA LEU A 102 8.13 -11.08 -0.36
C LEU A 102 9.31 -11.30 0.57
N ASP A 103 10.14 -12.32 0.31
CA ASP A 103 11.37 -12.55 1.06
C ASP A 103 12.38 -11.40 0.85
N ARG A 104 12.48 -10.90 -0.39
CA ARG A 104 13.31 -9.71 -0.71
C ARG A 104 12.78 -8.45 -0.01
N VAL A 105 11.46 -8.25 0.04
CA VAL A 105 10.82 -7.14 0.78
C VAL A 105 11.08 -7.23 2.28
N GLU A 106 10.95 -8.42 2.86
CA GLU A 106 11.27 -8.65 4.27
C GLU A 106 12.75 -8.38 4.55
N SER A 107 13.65 -8.93 3.74
CA SER A 107 15.09 -8.66 3.85
C SER A 107 15.40 -7.17 3.73
N PHE A 108 14.72 -6.46 2.82
CA PHE A 108 14.87 -5.02 2.66
C PHE A 108 14.45 -4.29 3.93
N ILE A 109 13.24 -4.51 4.45
CA ILE A 109 12.71 -3.83 5.64
C ILE A 109 13.50 -4.20 6.90
N SER A 110 13.86 -5.46 7.08
CA SER A 110 14.51 -5.96 8.30
C SER A 110 16.02 -5.73 8.32
N LYS A 111 16.62 -5.25 7.22
CA LYS A 111 18.05 -4.98 7.14
C LYS A 111 18.50 -4.05 8.28
N GLU A 112 19.41 -4.54 9.11
CA GLU A 112 20.03 -3.74 10.15
C GLU A 112 21.06 -2.81 9.51
N CYS A 113 20.99 -1.51 9.82
CA CYS A 113 22.05 -0.57 9.50
C CYS A 113 23.18 -0.76 10.52
N GLU A 114 24.42 -0.90 10.02
CA GLU A 114 25.63 -1.00 10.86
C GLU A 114 25.97 0.34 11.56
N GLU A 115 25.28 1.42 11.19
CA GLU A 115 25.46 2.76 11.77
C GLU A 115 24.51 2.96 12.97
N GLU A 116 25.13 3.28 14.12
CA GLU A 116 24.60 3.71 15.43
C GLU A 116 23.18 3.23 15.82
N GLU A 117 23.09 2.45 16.92
CA GLU A 117 21.88 1.84 17.53
C GLU A 117 20.62 2.73 17.63
N ASN A 118 20.75 4.06 17.51
CA ASN A 118 19.66 5.03 17.55
C ASN A 118 18.98 5.33 16.19
N ASP A 119 19.52 4.88 15.05
CA ASP A 119 18.98 5.20 13.72
C ASP A 119 18.26 4.03 13.01
N SER A 120 18.47 2.80 13.47
CA SER A 120 17.87 1.57 12.90
C SER A 120 16.34 1.64 12.80
N GLY A 121 15.66 2.22 13.79
CA GLY A 121 14.21 2.40 13.75
C GLY A 121 13.70 3.37 12.68
N LYS A 122 14.52 4.38 12.33
CA LYS A 122 14.16 5.42 11.35
C LYS A 122 14.28 4.89 9.94
N ASP A 123 15.41 4.27 9.61
CA ASP A 123 15.65 3.68 8.29
C ASP A 123 14.55 2.68 7.94
N LYS A 124 14.20 1.80 8.88
CA LYS A 124 13.09 0.86 8.72
C LYS A 124 11.76 1.53 8.39
N ALA A 125 11.43 2.65 9.01
CA ALA A 125 10.21 3.39 8.69
C ALA A 125 10.22 3.95 7.26
N TYR A 126 11.35 4.52 6.80
CA TYR A 126 11.48 4.96 5.41
C TYR A 126 11.32 3.80 4.42
N ARG A 127 11.89 2.63 4.72
CA ARG A 127 11.74 1.42 3.91
C ARG A 127 10.30 0.94 3.82
N VAL A 128 9.58 0.95 4.94
CA VAL A 128 8.15 0.60 4.94
C VAL A 128 7.34 1.62 4.12
N ILE A 129 7.66 2.92 4.16
CA ILE A 129 7.00 3.91 3.27
C ILE A 129 7.25 3.61 1.79
N VAL A 130 8.47 3.20 1.40
CA VAL A 130 8.76 2.80 0.01
C VAL A 130 7.86 1.63 -0.40
N VAL A 131 7.79 0.58 0.42
CA VAL A 131 6.96 -0.61 0.14
C VAL A 131 5.46 -0.26 0.15
N LEU A 132 5.03 0.65 1.02
CA LEU A 132 3.66 1.16 1.05
C LEU A 132 3.31 1.90 -0.24
N CYS A 133 4.22 2.73 -0.79
CA CYS A 133 4.00 3.38 -2.08
C CYS A 133 3.81 2.35 -3.21
N ILE A 134 4.61 1.28 -3.24
CA ILE A 134 4.49 0.20 -4.23
C ILE A 134 3.12 -0.50 -4.09
N ALA A 135 2.71 -0.84 -2.87
CA ALA A 135 1.41 -1.46 -2.61
C ALA A 135 0.23 -0.56 -3.04
N VAL A 136 0.31 0.75 -2.75
CA VAL A 136 -0.70 1.73 -3.15
C VAL A 136 -0.74 1.91 -4.67
N ALA A 137 0.42 1.97 -5.33
CA ALA A 137 0.50 2.04 -6.79
C ALA A 137 -0.15 0.80 -7.44
N ALA A 138 0.12 -0.40 -6.92
CA ALA A 138 -0.51 -1.62 -7.40
C ALA A 138 -2.04 -1.61 -7.20
N LEU A 139 -2.51 -1.18 -6.01
CA LEU A 139 -3.94 -1.03 -5.73
C LEU A 139 -4.62 -0.06 -6.71
N PHE A 140 -4.01 1.10 -6.95
CA PHE A 140 -4.57 2.08 -7.87
C PHE A 140 -4.47 1.64 -9.33
N GLY A 141 -3.42 0.92 -9.73
CA GLY A 141 -3.34 0.30 -11.06
C GLY A 141 -4.48 -0.69 -11.29
N PHE A 142 -4.81 -1.51 -10.28
CA PHE A 142 -5.98 -2.40 -10.35
C PHE A 142 -7.29 -1.61 -10.42
N ALA A 143 -7.46 -0.58 -9.60
CA ALA A 143 -8.65 0.27 -9.59
C ALA A 143 -8.84 1.00 -10.94
N GLN A 144 -7.76 1.48 -11.54
CA GLN A 144 -7.76 2.08 -12.88
C GLN A 144 -8.24 1.08 -13.93
N CYS A 145 -7.73 -0.14 -13.90
CA CYS A 145 -8.11 -1.20 -14.85
C CYS A 145 -9.54 -1.72 -14.69
N ASN A 146 -10.21 -1.50 -13.56
CA ASN A 146 -11.48 -2.20 -13.29
C ASN A 146 -12.62 -1.30 -12.80
N LEU A 147 -12.34 -0.08 -12.35
CA LEU A 147 -13.34 0.80 -11.72
C LEU A 147 -13.38 2.20 -12.32
N THR A 148 -12.22 2.83 -12.57
CA THR A 148 -12.18 4.25 -12.96
C THR A 148 -11.82 4.48 -14.42
N GLY A 149 -11.07 3.57 -15.04
CA GLY A 149 -10.53 3.74 -16.39
C GLY A 149 -9.46 4.84 -16.50
N PRO A 150 -8.85 5.03 -17.68
CA PRO A 150 -8.97 4.19 -18.88
C PRO A 150 -8.29 2.82 -18.71
N LEU A 151 -8.73 1.83 -19.49
CA LEU A 151 -8.25 0.43 -19.42
C LEU A 151 -6.90 0.21 -20.11
N GLU A 152 -6.42 1.19 -20.88
CA GLU A 152 -5.28 1.03 -21.77
C GLU A 152 -3.96 1.37 -21.05
N GLY A 153 -2.94 0.54 -21.26
CA GLY A 153 -1.54 0.87 -20.94
C GLY A 153 -0.89 0.10 -19.79
N LEU A 154 -1.65 -0.68 -18.99
CA LEU A 154 -1.07 -1.49 -17.92
C LEU A 154 -0.81 -2.94 -18.39
N PRO A 155 0.43 -3.45 -18.26
CA PRO A 155 0.75 -4.85 -18.54
C PRO A 155 0.07 -5.78 -17.54
N LYS A 156 -0.16 -7.04 -17.92
CA LYS A 156 -0.75 -8.07 -17.04
C LYS A 156 0.10 -8.29 -15.78
N CYS A 157 1.42 -8.39 -15.94
CA CYS A 157 2.33 -8.49 -14.81
C CYS A 157 2.65 -7.09 -14.28
N PRO A 158 2.43 -6.79 -12.98
CA PRO A 158 2.81 -5.52 -12.37
C PRO A 158 4.33 -5.40 -12.13
N LEU A 159 5.07 -6.50 -12.28
CA LEU A 159 6.50 -6.56 -12.02
C LEU A 159 7.27 -6.25 -13.32
N PRO A 160 8.49 -5.68 -13.23
CA PRO A 160 9.33 -5.39 -14.39
C PRO A 160 10.02 -6.66 -14.89
N LEU A 161 9.22 -7.69 -15.18
CA LEU A 161 9.65 -9.02 -15.61
C LEU A 161 9.02 -9.34 -16.97
N GLU A 162 9.79 -9.98 -17.84
CA GLU A 162 9.27 -10.48 -19.10
C GLU A 162 8.67 -11.88 -18.89
N VAL A 163 7.35 -11.96 -18.78
CA VAL A 163 6.61 -13.23 -18.71
C VAL A 163 5.82 -13.42 -20.01
N PRO A 164 6.06 -14.48 -20.79
CA PRO A 164 5.30 -14.75 -22.01
C PRO A 164 3.81 -14.96 -21.69
N GLN A 165 2.91 -14.21 -22.36
CA GLN A 165 1.43 -14.29 -22.25
C GLN A 165 0.83 -13.95 -20.86
N CYS A 166 1.43 -14.43 -19.78
CA CYS A 166 1.09 -14.18 -18.38
C CYS A 166 -0.35 -14.62 -18.04
N ASP A 167 -0.88 -15.61 -18.76
CA ASP A 167 -2.24 -16.11 -18.60
C ASP A 167 -2.36 -17.04 -17.38
N GLU A 168 -1.38 -17.92 -17.17
CA GLU A 168 -1.35 -18.81 -16.00
C GLU A 168 -1.06 -18.03 -14.70
N TRP A 169 -0.28 -16.95 -14.80
CA TRP A 169 -0.07 -16.03 -13.68
C TRP A 169 -1.35 -15.28 -13.31
N GLU A 170 -2.16 -14.87 -14.29
CA GLU A 170 -3.49 -14.32 -14.03
C GLU A 170 -4.43 -15.37 -13.41
N ASN A 171 -4.39 -16.63 -13.88
CA ASN A 171 -5.17 -17.72 -13.29
C ASN A 171 -4.74 -18.00 -11.83
N TRP A 172 -3.44 -18.01 -11.54
CA TRP A 172 -2.93 -18.09 -10.18
C TRP A 172 -3.46 -16.94 -9.32
N ALA A 173 -3.41 -15.70 -9.81
CA ALA A 173 -3.91 -14.54 -9.08
C ALA A 173 -5.43 -14.63 -8.83
N ARG A 174 -6.21 -15.14 -9.78
CA ARG A 174 -7.64 -15.45 -9.58
C ARG A 174 -7.84 -16.43 -8.43
N ASN A 175 -7.09 -17.52 -8.43
CA ASN A 175 -7.17 -18.54 -7.37
C ASN A 175 -6.81 -17.97 -5.99
N GLN A 176 -5.84 -17.06 -5.90
CA GLN A 176 -5.49 -16.36 -4.65
C GLN A 176 -6.64 -15.54 -4.07
N LEU A 177 -7.46 -14.92 -4.92
CA LEU A 177 -8.64 -14.18 -4.48
C LEU A 177 -9.80 -15.13 -4.13
N MET A 178 -10.08 -16.10 -4.99
CA MET A 178 -11.17 -17.06 -4.80
C MET A 178 -10.97 -17.98 -3.58
N ALA A 179 -9.73 -18.12 -3.09
CA ALA A 179 -9.43 -18.78 -1.82
C ALA A 179 -10.16 -18.17 -0.61
N ALA A 180 -10.76 -16.98 -0.76
CA ALA A 180 -11.68 -16.38 0.21
C ALA A 180 -13.05 -17.11 0.30
N GLY A 181 -13.29 -18.12 -0.54
CA GLY A 181 -14.47 -18.99 -0.50
C GLY A 181 -15.59 -18.60 -1.47
N SER A 182 -15.31 -17.79 -2.49
CA SER A 182 -16.28 -17.36 -3.50
C SER A 182 -15.59 -17.10 -4.84
N ASP A 183 -16.33 -17.25 -5.94
CA ASP A 183 -15.86 -16.93 -7.28
C ASP A 183 -15.75 -15.41 -7.50
N LEU A 184 -15.07 -15.00 -8.57
CA LEU A 184 -14.95 -13.58 -8.93
C LEU A 184 -16.19 -13.10 -9.71
N LEU A 185 -16.70 -11.93 -9.32
CA LEU A 185 -17.79 -11.24 -10.01
C LEU A 185 -17.29 -10.54 -11.27
N GLY A 186 -17.67 -11.07 -12.43
CA GLY A 186 -17.46 -10.43 -13.73
C GLY A 186 -16.05 -10.60 -14.33
N LYS A 187 -15.81 -9.89 -15.44
CA LYS A 187 -14.55 -9.95 -16.19
C LYS A 187 -13.58 -8.89 -15.69
N LEU A 188 -12.74 -9.27 -14.73
CA LEU A 188 -11.66 -8.43 -14.21
C LEU A 188 -10.38 -8.61 -15.02
N SER A 189 -9.62 -7.53 -15.16
CA SER A 189 -8.31 -7.49 -15.83
C SER A 189 -7.20 -7.18 -14.81
N ASN A 190 -5.98 -7.65 -15.10
CA ASN A 190 -4.77 -7.34 -14.33
C ASN A 190 -4.93 -7.68 -12.83
N ILE A 191 -5.45 -8.86 -12.53
CA ILE A 191 -5.83 -9.27 -11.17
C ILE A 191 -4.60 -9.42 -10.27
N GLN A 192 -3.44 -9.71 -10.86
CA GLN A 192 -2.17 -9.71 -10.17
C GLN A 192 -1.91 -8.44 -9.35
N TYR A 193 -2.39 -7.27 -9.78
CA TYR A 193 -2.14 -6.00 -9.10
C TYR A 193 -2.78 -5.94 -7.71
N ILE A 194 -4.03 -6.39 -7.55
CA ILE A 194 -4.69 -6.40 -6.23
C ILE A 194 -4.12 -7.50 -5.32
N VAL A 195 -3.75 -8.66 -5.89
CA VAL A 195 -3.07 -9.73 -5.14
C VAL A 195 -1.73 -9.22 -4.63
N TYR A 196 -0.95 -8.56 -5.49
CA TYR A 196 0.34 -8.00 -5.14
C TYR A 196 0.25 -6.92 -4.06
N ALA A 197 -0.68 -5.96 -4.22
CA ALA A 197 -0.95 -4.94 -3.21
C ALA A 197 -1.29 -5.55 -1.84
N LYS A 198 -2.15 -6.58 -1.83
CA LYS A 198 -2.56 -7.29 -0.61
C LYS A 198 -1.36 -8.00 0.04
N MET A 199 -0.58 -8.74 -0.73
CA MET A 199 0.59 -9.48 -0.22
C MET A 199 1.60 -8.52 0.43
N LEU A 200 1.94 -7.41 -0.23
CA LEU A 200 2.84 -6.40 0.34
C LEU A 200 2.28 -5.78 1.62
N ALA A 201 1.01 -5.36 1.61
CA ALA A 201 0.39 -4.68 2.75
C ALA A 201 0.28 -5.60 3.98
N VAL A 202 -0.06 -6.87 3.78
CA VAL A 202 -0.10 -7.88 4.86
C VAL A 202 1.32 -8.14 5.38
N LYS A 203 2.30 -8.36 4.50
CA LYS A 203 3.70 -8.60 4.90
C LYS A 203 4.27 -7.45 5.73
N MET A 204 4.01 -6.20 5.30
CA MET A 204 4.39 -5.02 6.08
C MET A 204 3.70 -4.99 7.44
N LYS A 205 2.40 -5.31 7.51
CA LYS A 205 1.66 -5.34 8.78
C LYS A 205 2.26 -6.35 9.75
N ASP A 206 2.59 -7.55 9.29
CA ASP A 206 3.16 -8.61 10.12
C ASP A 206 4.50 -8.17 10.71
N LEU A 207 5.40 -7.59 9.89
CA LEU A 207 6.69 -7.06 10.33
C LEU A 207 6.55 -5.89 11.32
N LEU A 208 5.55 -5.03 11.14
CA LEU A 208 5.27 -3.93 12.08
C LEU A 208 4.71 -4.46 13.41
N PHE A 209 3.95 -5.56 13.39
CA PHE A 209 3.34 -6.16 14.57
C PHE A 209 4.34 -6.97 15.41
N ASP A 210 5.24 -7.71 14.75
CA ASP A 210 6.29 -8.52 15.40
C ASP A 210 7.37 -7.66 16.09
N GLY A 211 7.22 -6.33 16.06
CA GLY A 211 8.11 -5.38 16.72
C GLY A 211 9.41 -5.12 15.94
N SER A 212 9.50 -5.57 14.68
CA SER A 212 10.68 -5.36 13.83
C SER A 212 10.94 -3.87 13.55
N VAL A 213 9.90 -3.02 13.66
CA VAL A 213 9.99 -1.55 13.58
C VAL A 213 9.50 -0.94 14.91
N PRO A 214 10.25 0.00 15.52
CA PRO A 214 9.83 0.64 16.76
C PRO A 214 8.49 1.37 16.61
N SER A 215 7.58 1.17 17.58
CA SER A 215 6.25 1.81 17.61
C SER A 215 6.30 3.34 17.58
N THR A 216 7.43 3.94 17.98
CA THR A 216 7.70 5.39 17.93
C THR A 216 7.61 5.98 16.51
N TYR A 217 8.03 5.23 15.49
CA TYR A 217 7.96 5.65 14.08
C TYR A 217 6.77 5.03 13.33
N GLY A 218 5.88 4.35 14.06
CA GLY A 218 4.87 3.46 13.48
C GLY A 218 4.03 4.12 12.38
N ILE A 219 3.99 3.44 11.24
CA ILE A 219 3.19 3.77 10.06
C ILE A 219 1.78 3.24 10.30
N ARG A 220 0.92 4.12 10.80
CA ARG A 220 -0.40 3.75 11.31
C ARG A 220 -1.44 3.59 10.21
N SER A 221 -1.18 4.14 9.03
CA SER A 221 -2.08 4.05 7.87
C SER A 221 -2.13 2.67 7.21
N ILE A 222 -1.22 1.74 7.54
CA ILE A 222 -1.17 0.38 6.95
C ILE A 222 -2.51 -0.36 7.07
N SER A 223 -3.14 -0.32 8.24
CA SER A 223 -4.43 -0.98 8.48
C SER A 223 -5.56 -0.29 7.71
N TRP A 224 -5.46 1.01 7.49
CA TRP A 224 -6.43 1.74 6.67
C TRP A 224 -6.32 1.34 5.18
N TRP A 225 -5.10 1.18 4.65
CA TRP A 225 -4.91 0.64 3.30
C TRP A 225 -5.39 -0.80 3.17
N LEU A 226 -5.19 -1.63 4.18
CA LEU A 226 -5.72 -2.99 4.22
C LEU A 226 -7.25 -3.03 4.24
N ILE A 227 -7.93 -2.08 4.88
CA ILE A 227 -9.40 -1.94 4.76
C ILE A 227 -9.77 -1.74 3.30
N ARG A 228 -9.13 -0.79 2.60
CA ARG A 228 -9.45 -0.46 1.19
C ARG A 228 -9.19 -1.62 0.25
N ILE A 229 -8.05 -2.30 0.39
CA ILE A 229 -7.72 -3.51 -0.38
C ILE A 229 -8.76 -4.60 -0.12
N THR A 230 -9.13 -4.83 1.14
CA THR A 230 -10.04 -5.91 1.52
C THR A 230 -11.49 -5.60 1.12
N LEU A 231 -11.94 -4.34 1.21
CA LEU A 231 -13.23 -3.89 0.70
C LEU A 231 -13.32 -4.08 -0.82
N LEU A 232 -12.24 -3.77 -1.54
CA LEU A 232 -12.20 -3.98 -2.98
C LEU A 232 -12.20 -5.48 -3.32
N HIS A 233 -11.46 -6.30 -2.57
CA HIS A 233 -11.51 -7.75 -2.70
C HIS A 233 -12.93 -8.29 -2.46
N GLN A 234 -13.62 -7.86 -1.40
CA GLN A 234 -15.03 -8.24 -1.17
C GLN A 234 -15.95 -7.84 -2.31
N ARG A 235 -15.73 -6.65 -2.90
CA ARG A 235 -16.57 -6.12 -3.98
C ARG A 235 -16.46 -6.92 -5.28
N ILE A 236 -15.31 -7.56 -5.52
CA ILE A 236 -15.05 -8.31 -6.74
C ILE A 236 -15.34 -9.80 -6.60
N LEU A 237 -15.85 -10.27 -5.46
CA LEU A 237 -16.37 -11.62 -5.28
C LEU A 237 -17.86 -11.67 -5.62
N ASP A 238 -18.34 -12.83 -6.06
CA ASP A 238 -19.75 -13.08 -6.37
C ASP A 238 -20.61 -13.12 -5.10
N ASP A 239 -20.07 -13.76 -4.05
CA ASP A 239 -20.66 -13.83 -2.71
C ASP A 239 -19.78 -13.14 -1.66
N ARG A 240 -20.39 -12.82 -0.50
CA ARG A 240 -19.68 -12.22 0.64
C ARG A 240 -18.79 -13.24 1.31
N SER A 241 -17.52 -12.90 1.50
CA SER A 241 -16.59 -13.74 2.26
C SER A 241 -16.60 -13.40 3.75
N SER A 242 -16.91 -14.35 4.62
CA SER A 242 -16.86 -14.16 6.08
C SER A 242 -15.43 -13.99 6.60
N SER A 243 -14.45 -14.64 5.98
CA SER A 243 -13.03 -14.51 6.37
C SER A 243 -12.51 -13.10 6.08
N LEU A 244 -12.85 -12.53 4.92
CA LEU A 244 -12.51 -11.14 4.61
C LEU A 244 -13.26 -10.15 5.52
N PHE A 245 -14.50 -10.44 5.90
CA PHE A 245 -15.24 -9.60 6.86
C PHE A 245 -14.57 -9.59 8.24
N ASN A 246 -14.13 -10.73 8.76
CA ASN A 246 -13.40 -10.80 10.02
C ASN A 246 -12.11 -9.96 9.98
N LEU A 247 -11.36 -10.01 8.86
CA LEU A 247 -10.18 -9.16 8.66
C LEU A 247 -10.54 -7.66 8.63
N LEU A 248 -11.63 -7.29 7.93
CA LEU A 248 -12.12 -5.91 7.90
C LEU A 248 -12.45 -5.39 9.31
N GLN A 249 -13.06 -6.20 10.17
CA GLN A 249 -13.34 -5.81 11.55
C GLN A 249 -12.06 -5.50 12.34
N VAL A 250 -11.04 -6.34 12.20
CA VAL A 250 -9.74 -6.15 12.85
C VAL A 250 -9.10 -4.85 12.38
N PHE A 251 -8.96 -4.66 11.06
CA PHE A 251 -8.30 -3.48 10.50
C PHE A 251 -9.09 -2.19 10.77
N THR A 252 -10.42 -2.25 10.75
CA THR A 252 -11.30 -1.12 11.08
C THR A 252 -11.18 -0.71 12.53
N SER A 253 -11.18 -1.67 13.46
CA SER A 253 -10.97 -1.40 14.89
C SER A 253 -9.63 -0.71 15.13
N GLU A 254 -8.56 -1.21 14.52
CA GLU A 254 -7.23 -0.60 14.63
C GLU A 254 -7.18 0.81 14.02
N THR A 255 -7.77 1.00 12.85
CA THR A 255 -7.82 2.31 12.18
C THR A 255 -8.61 3.33 13.00
N LEU A 256 -9.74 2.94 13.59
CA LEU A 256 -10.51 3.79 14.51
C LEU A 256 -9.74 4.07 15.81
N ASN A 257 -8.96 3.11 16.30
CA ASN A 257 -8.08 3.33 17.44
C ASN A 257 -6.99 4.38 17.14
N HIS A 258 -6.47 4.42 15.91
CA HIS A 258 -5.47 5.40 15.50
C HIS A 258 -6.04 6.75 15.08
N PHE A 259 -7.20 6.78 14.40
CA PHE A 259 -7.66 7.93 13.64
C PHE A 259 -9.17 8.21 13.80
N GLY A 260 -9.88 7.51 14.68
CA GLY A 260 -11.33 7.63 14.85
C GLY A 260 -11.81 8.94 15.48
N THR A 261 -10.92 9.84 15.91
CA THR A 261 -11.33 11.16 16.42
C THR A 261 -10.45 12.26 15.83
N LEU A 262 -11.00 13.47 15.74
CA LEU A 262 -10.26 14.64 15.27
C LEU A 262 -9.02 14.91 16.13
N GLU A 263 -9.10 14.69 17.43
CA GLU A 263 -7.97 14.81 18.36
C GLU A 263 -6.83 13.86 17.99
N LYS A 264 -7.14 12.58 17.73
CA LYS A 264 -6.13 11.58 17.36
C LYS A 264 -5.47 11.90 16.01
N VAL A 265 -6.27 12.29 15.02
CA VAL A 265 -5.79 12.71 13.69
C VAL A 265 -4.90 13.95 13.79
N THR A 266 -5.32 14.96 14.55
CA THR A 266 -4.56 16.20 14.79
C THR A 266 -3.28 15.92 15.58
N THR A 267 -3.32 15.03 16.56
CA THR A 267 -2.13 14.63 17.34
C THR A 267 -1.11 13.90 16.47
N TYR A 268 -1.57 13.09 15.52
CA TYR A 268 -0.69 12.34 14.65
C TYR A 268 -0.08 13.22 13.55
N TRP A 269 -0.89 13.86 12.69
CA TRP A 269 -0.37 14.63 11.57
C TRP A 269 -0.06 16.10 11.88
N GLY A 270 -0.65 16.68 12.92
CA GLY A 270 -0.37 18.04 13.39
C GLY A 270 -0.41 19.07 12.26
N ASN A 271 0.68 19.82 12.14
CA ASN A 271 0.84 20.90 11.17
C ASN A 271 0.84 20.45 9.70
N ASN A 272 0.91 19.13 9.41
CA ASN A 272 0.81 18.63 8.05
C ASN A 272 -0.62 18.66 7.49
N LEU A 273 -1.64 18.83 8.35
CA LEU A 273 -3.05 18.87 7.96
C LEU A 273 -3.44 20.23 7.36
N ARG A 274 -4.23 20.21 6.29
CA ARG A 274 -4.91 21.39 5.74
C ARG A 274 -6.16 21.72 6.59
N ASN A 275 -6.65 22.94 6.48
CA ASN A 275 -7.88 23.36 7.17
C ASN A 275 -9.05 22.43 6.82
N GLY A 276 -9.69 21.86 7.85
CA GLY A 276 -10.81 20.91 7.70
C GLY A 276 -10.43 19.49 7.29
N GLU A 277 -9.20 19.24 6.84
CA GLU A 277 -8.76 17.93 6.35
C GLU A 277 -8.82 16.85 7.44
N GLY A 278 -8.49 17.21 8.68
CA GLY A 278 -8.60 16.30 9.82
C GLY A 278 -10.02 15.77 10.00
N SER A 279 -11.03 16.62 9.86
CA SER A 279 -12.44 16.21 9.94
C SER A 279 -12.84 15.34 8.74
N SER A 280 -12.39 15.69 7.53
CA SER A 280 -12.63 14.88 6.33
C SER A 280 -12.05 13.47 6.44
N LEU A 281 -10.85 13.33 7.00
CA LEU A 281 -10.22 12.03 7.25
C LEU A 281 -11.05 11.18 8.23
N VAL A 282 -11.46 11.77 9.36
CA VAL A 282 -12.33 11.08 10.34
C VAL A 282 -13.63 10.63 9.69
N SER A 283 -14.29 11.51 8.92
CA SER A 283 -15.52 11.17 8.20
C SER A 283 -15.32 10.02 7.20
N MET A 284 -14.19 10.00 6.49
CA MET A 284 -13.88 8.93 5.54
C MET A 284 -13.70 7.56 6.24
N ILE A 285 -13.01 7.52 7.38
CA ILE A 285 -12.84 6.29 8.15
C ILE A 285 -14.19 5.75 8.60
N TYR A 286 -15.06 6.61 9.12
CA TYR A 286 -16.41 6.20 9.52
C TYR A 286 -17.29 5.83 8.34
N LEU A 287 -17.10 6.44 7.16
CA LEU A 287 -17.80 6.03 5.94
C LEU A 287 -17.38 4.62 5.52
N GLU A 288 -16.08 4.32 5.47
CA GLU A 288 -15.58 3.00 5.13
C GLU A 288 -16.01 1.93 6.17
N ALA A 289 -15.97 2.27 7.47
CA ALA A 289 -16.49 1.41 8.53
C ALA A 289 -18.01 1.19 8.40
N GLY A 290 -18.76 2.23 8.04
CA GLY A 290 -20.20 2.14 7.79
C GLY A 290 -20.53 1.27 6.57
N ILE A 291 -19.75 1.39 5.48
CA ILE A 291 -19.88 0.52 4.30
C ILE A 291 -19.60 -0.94 4.69
N MET A 292 -18.56 -1.18 5.49
CA MET A 292 -18.24 -2.52 6.00
C MET A 292 -19.44 -3.12 6.75
N GLU A 293 -19.96 -2.41 7.75
CA GLU A 293 -21.07 -2.89 8.58
C GLU A 293 -22.36 -3.06 7.77
N TYR A 294 -22.72 -2.07 6.95
CA TYR A 294 -23.96 -2.09 6.20
C TYR A 294 -23.98 -3.18 5.12
N THR A 295 -22.90 -3.29 4.34
CA THR A 295 -22.85 -4.17 3.19
C THR A 295 -22.44 -5.60 3.56
N TYR A 296 -21.53 -5.78 4.53
CA TYR A 296 -20.91 -7.08 4.76
C TYR A 296 -21.21 -7.71 6.13
N ALA A 297 -21.69 -6.96 7.14
CA ALA A 297 -22.04 -7.57 8.45
C ALA A 297 -23.33 -8.39 8.43
N ARG A 298 -24.17 -8.18 7.41
CA ARG A 298 -25.38 -8.98 7.19
C ARG A 298 -24.99 -10.28 6.49
N VAL A 299 -24.47 -11.24 7.24
CA VAL A 299 -24.50 -12.63 6.78
C VAL A 299 -25.96 -13.05 6.91
N ASP A 300 -26.65 -13.29 5.79
CA ASP A 300 -28.03 -13.78 5.84
C ASP A 300 -28.07 -15.02 6.74
N SER A 301 -28.81 -14.95 7.83
CA SER A 301 -29.01 -16.08 8.75
C SER A 301 -29.89 -17.18 8.15
N CYS A 302 -30.28 -17.10 6.88
CA CYS A 302 -31.08 -18.10 6.17
C CYS A 302 -30.80 -18.08 4.67
N ARG A 303 -30.15 -19.13 4.16
CA ARG A 303 -30.43 -19.73 2.84
C ARG A 303 -30.45 -21.23 3.00
#